data_AF-A0A1F2Z4Y6-F1
#
_entry.id   AF-A0A1F2Z4Y6-F1
#
_cell.length_a   1.000
_cell.length_b   1.000
_cell.length_c   1.000
_cell.angle_alpha   90.00
_cell.angle_beta   90.00
_cell.angle_gamma   90.00
#
_symmetry.space_group_name_H-M   'P 1'
#
loop_
_entity.id
_entity.type
_entity.pdbx_description
1 polymer ?
#
loop_
_entity_poly.entity_id
_entity_poly.type
_entity_poly.pdbx_seq_one_letter_code
_entity_poly.pdbx_strand_id
1 'polypeptide(L)'
;MAQSYLQKCILEALAKAKGNETKARALIAAQALEDNELLIALSKPHLSGIVAHAVGRQAIQQRAKKDRMEDLPPLPKAPSKGKDNDFALDLLKALGGNNVAKFGAEDAAPRVGKKVASQQHVNALKLMAAKSKTNKKR
;
A
#
# COMPACT_ATOMS: atom_id res chain seq x y z
N MET A 1 -24.96 -33.40 1.96
CA MET A 1 -24.16 -33.57 0.72
C MET A 1 -22.85 -32.77 0.75
N ALA A 2 -22.87 -31.44 0.91
CA ALA A 2 -21.62 -30.65 0.92
C ALA A 2 -20.67 -30.97 2.10
N GLN A 3 -21.20 -31.20 3.32
CA GLN A 3 -20.36 -31.53 4.49
C GLN A 3 -19.66 -32.90 4.35
N SER A 4 -20.34 -33.89 3.76
CA SER A 4 -19.77 -35.20 3.51
C SER A 4 -18.69 -35.18 2.41
N TYR A 5 -18.81 -34.26 1.44
CA TYR A 5 -17.78 -34.06 0.42
C TYR A 5 -16.54 -33.39 1.01
N LEU A 6 -16.74 -32.27 1.71
CA LEU A 6 -15.70 -31.54 2.43
C LEU A 6 -14.87 -32.46 3.34
N GLN A 7 -15.54 -33.28 4.16
CA GLN A 7 -14.86 -34.21 5.07
C GLN A 7 -13.99 -35.22 4.33
N LYS A 8 -14.46 -35.76 3.20
CA LYS A 8 -13.66 -36.71 2.39
C LYS A 8 -12.40 -36.05 1.85
N CYS A 9 -12.51 -34.85 1.26
CA CYS A 9 -11.36 -34.11 0.75
C CYS A 9 -10.35 -33.78 1.86
N ILE A 10 -10.82 -33.43 3.06
CA ILE A 10 -9.96 -33.17 4.22
C ILE A 10 -9.21 -34.44 4.64
N LEU A 11 -9.92 -35.58 4.75
CA LEU A 11 -9.31 -36.85 5.12
C LEU A 11 -8.27 -37.31 4.10
N GLU A 12 -8.56 -37.16 2.80
CA GLU A 12 -7.62 -37.46 1.73
C GLU A 12 -6.38 -36.55 1.77
N ALA A 13 -6.56 -35.26 2.01
CA ALA A 13 -5.45 -34.33 2.14
C ALA A 13 -4.59 -34.63 3.37
N LEU A 14 -5.19 -35.02 4.50
CA LEU A 14 -4.48 -35.45 5.69
C LEU A 14 -3.70 -36.75 5.46
N ALA A 15 -4.28 -37.71 4.73
CA ALA A 15 -3.59 -38.93 4.33
C ALA A 15 -2.37 -38.63 3.44
N LYS A 16 -2.52 -37.77 2.42
CA LYS A 16 -1.42 -37.32 1.55
C LYS A 16 -0.33 -36.57 2.32
N ALA A 17 -0.72 -35.79 3.33
CA ALA A 17 0.19 -35.03 4.17
C ALA A 17 0.81 -35.85 5.33
N LYS A 18 0.50 -37.15 5.45
CA LYS A 18 0.95 -38.04 6.54
C LYS A 18 0.61 -37.47 7.93
N GLY A 19 -0.59 -36.93 8.09
CA GLY A 19 -1.05 -36.32 9.35
C GLY A 19 -0.51 -34.91 9.62
N ASN A 20 0.28 -34.32 8.72
CA ASN A 20 0.73 -32.95 8.88
C ASN A 20 -0.38 -31.94 8.50
N GLU A 21 -0.96 -31.29 9.50
CA GLU A 21 -2.08 -30.36 9.33
C GLU A 21 -1.74 -29.11 8.50
N THR A 22 -0.53 -28.57 8.60
CA THR A 22 -0.16 -27.36 7.84
C THR A 22 -0.01 -27.68 6.36
N LYS A 23 0.57 -28.83 6.04
CA LYS A 23 0.64 -29.34 4.66
C LYS A 23 -0.74 -29.68 4.12
N ALA A 24 -1.60 -30.32 4.91
CA ALA A 24 -2.97 -30.62 4.50
C ALA A 24 -3.78 -29.35 4.20
N ARG A 25 -3.64 -28.31 5.03
CA ARG A 25 -4.24 -26.99 4.77
C ARG A 25 -3.78 -26.38 3.44
N ALA A 26 -2.48 -26.42 3.15
CA ALA A 26 -1.94 -25.93 1.88
C ALA A 26 -2.49 -26.72 0.68
N LEU A 27 -2.59 -28.05 0.79
CA LEU A 27 -3.16 -28.89 -0.26
C LEU A 27 -4.64 -28.61 -0.51
N ILE A 28 -5.44 -28.50 0.55
CA ILE A 28 -6.88 -28.20 0.44
C ILE A 28 -7.08 -26.80 -0.16
N ALA A 29 -6.25 -25.82 0.22
CA ALA A 29 -6.32 -24.48 -0.34
C ALA A 29 -6.01 -24.48 -1.85
N ALA A 30 -5.01 -25.26 -2.29
CA ALA A 30 -4.71 -25.42 -3.71
C ALA A 30 -5.87 -26.10 -4.46
N GLN A 31 -6.42 -27.18 -3.90
CA GLN A 31 -7.57 -27.88 -4.49
C GLN A 31 -8.82 -27.00 -4.58
N ALA A 32 -9.06 -26.13 -3.58
CA ALA A 32 -10.20 -25.22 -3.58
C ALA A 32 -10.12 -24.11 -4.65
N LEU A 33 -8.94 -23.87 -5.23
CA LEU A 33 -8.81 -22.97 -6.38
C LEU A 33 -9.27 -23.63 -7.69
N GLU A 34 -9.20 -24.95 -7.76
CA GLU A 34 -9.57 -25.74 -8.96
C GLU A 34 -11.01 -26.26 -8.87
N ASP A 35 -11.49 -26.57 -7.66
CA ASP A 35 -12.82 -27.11 -7.40
C ASP A 35 -13.73 -26.10 -6.69
N ASN A 36 -14.71 -25.61 -7.45
CA ASN A 36 -15.72 -24.66 -6.97
C ASN A 36 -16.62 -25.24 -5.88
N GLU A 37 -16.95 -26.53 -5.93
CA GLU A 37 -17.82 -27.14 -4.91
C GLU A 37 -17.11 -27.20 -3.56
N LEU A 38 -15.81 -27.52 -3.57
CA LEU A 38 -14.96 -27.50 -2.38
C LEU A 38 -14.85 -26.08 -1.79
N LEU A 39 -14.65 -25.08 -2.65
CA LEU A 39 -14.58 -23.67 -2.23
C LEU A 39 -15.89 -23.20 -1.60
N ILE A 40 -17.03 -23.54 -2.20
CA ILE A 40 -18.34 -23.19 -1.66
C ILE A 40 -18.57 -23.91 -0.33
N ALA A 41 -18.22 -25.19 -0.21
CA ALA A 41 -18.36 -25.95 1.02
C ALA A 41 -17.52 -25.37 2.18
N LEU A 42 -16.28 -24.94 1.90
CA LEU A 42 -15.40 -24.28 2.87
C LEU A 42 -15.89 -22.89 3.28
N SER A 43 -16.37 -22.10 2.32
CA SER A 43 -16.76 -20.70 2.56
C SER A 43 -18.17 -20.53 3.10
N LYS A 44 -19.06 -21.51 2.94
CA LYS A 44 -20.47 -21.47 3.36
C LYS A 44 -20.71 -20.91 4.77
N PRO A 45 -20.01 -21.33 5.84
CA PRO A 45 -20.24 -20.78 7.18
C PRO A 45 -19.78 -19.31 7.34
N HIS A 46 -18.86 -18.84 6.49
CA HIS A 46 -18.27 -17.50 6.57
C HIS A 46 -18.81 -16.53 5.52
N LEU A 47 -19.59 -17.02 4.55
CA LEU A 47 -20.07 -16.27 3.40
C LEU A 47 -20.90 -15.04 3.81
N SER A 48 -21.74 -15.16 4.83
CA SER A 48 -22.56 -14.05 5.33
C SER A 48 -21.72 -12.86 5.79
N GLY A 49 -20.62 -13.11 6.51
CA GLY A 49 -19.74 -12.05 7.00
C GLY A 49 -18.95 -11.39 5.86
N ILE A 50 -18.48 -12.20 4.91
CA ILE A 50 -17.78 -11.72 3.71
C ILE A 50 -18.70 -10.78 2.91
N VAL A 51 -19.95 -11.20 2.68
CA VAL A 51 -20.96 -10.40 1.95
C VAL A 51 -21.28 -9.12 2.70
N ALA A 52 -21.55 -9.20 4.01
CA ALA A 52 -21.86 -8.02 4.81
C ALA A 52 -20.74 -6.96 4.77
N HIS A 53 -19.48 -7.39 4.90
CA HIS A 53 -18.33 -6.49 4.80
C HIS A 53 -18.18 -5.89 3.40
N ALA A 54 -18.29 -6.70 2.35
CA ALA A 54 -18.15 -6.23 0.97
C ALA A 54 -19.22 -5.20 0.62
N VAL A 55 -20.48 -5.47 0.95
CA VAL A 55 -21.60 -4.55 0.72
C VAL A 55 -21.46 -3.29 1.57
N GLY A 56 -21.13 -3.44 2.85
CA GLY A 56 -20.92 -2.29 3.75
C GLY A 56 -19.82 -1.35 3.25
N ARG A 57 -18.69 -1.91 2.78
CA ARG A 57 -17.59 -1.12 2.20
C ARG A 57 -18.05 -0.34 0.97
N GLN A 58 -18.80 -0.95 0.06
CA GLN A 58 -19.31 -0.28 -1.14
C GLN A 58 -20.33 0.81 -0.80
N ALA A 59 -21.23 0.55 0.16
CA ALA A 59 -22.21 1.54 0.61
C ALA A 59 -21.52 2.78 1.20
N ILE A 60 -20.48 2.61 2.03
CA ILE A 60 -19.70 3.72 2.58
C ILE A 60 -19.02 4.52 1.47
N GLN A 61 -18.40 3.85 0.50
CA GLN A 61 -17.74 4.52 -0.64
C GLN A 61 -18.72 5.32 -1.50
N GLN A 62 -19.94 4.81 -1.71
CA GLN A 62 -20.95 5.55 -2.47
C GLN A 62 -21.49 6.77 -1.71
N ARG A 63 -21.73 6.65 -0.40
CA ARG A 63 -22.11 7.80 0.44
C ARG A 63 -21.04 8.88 0.42
N ALA A 64 -19.77 8.51 0.64
CA ALA A 64 -18.66 9.46 0.60
C ALA A 64 -18.51 10.16 -0.77
N LYS A 65 -18.86 9.51 -1.89
CA LYS A 65 -18.89 10.15 -3.22
C LYS A 65 -20.06 11.11 -3.37
N LYS A 66 -21.22 10.76 -2.82
CA LYS A 66 -22.42 11.60 -2.85
C LYS A 66 -22.23 12.86 -1.98
N ASP A 67 -21.74 12.70 -0.77
CA ASP A 67 -21.48 13.80 0.16
C ASP A 67 -20.44 14.78 -0.43
N ARG A 68 -19.40 14.26 -1.10
CA ARG A 68 -18.43 15.09 -1.85
C ARG A 68 -19.03 15.86 -3.03
N MET A 69 -20.13 15.39 -3.62
CA MET A 69 -20.80 16.09 -4.72
C MET A 69 -21.76 17.16 -4.22
N GLU A 70 -22.41 16.95 -3.07
CA GLU A 70 -23.36 17.90 -2.49
C GLU A 70 -22.68 19.04 -1.71
N ASP A 71 -21.48 18.84 -1.17
CA ASP A 71 -20.72 19.86 -0.41
C ASP A 71 -19.79 20.75 -1.26
N LEU A 72 -19.88 20.72 -2.60
CA LEU A 72 -19.11 21.63 -3.45
C LEU A 72 -19.84 22.99 -3.54
N PRO A 73 -19.34 24.07 -2.89
CA PRO A 73 -19.88 25.40 -3.12
C PRO A 73 -19.75 25.77 -4.60
N PRO A 74 -20.70 26.53 -5.17
CA PRO A 74 -20.62 26.95 -6.55
C PRO A 74 -19.28 27.66 -6.80
N LEU A 75 -18.57 27.22 -7.84
CA LEU A 75 -17.27 27.75 -8.23
C LEU A 75 -17.36 29.29 -8.27
N PRO A 76 -16.56 30.04 -7.49
CA PRO A 76 -16.58 31.49 -7.55
C PRO A 76 -16.15 31.93 -8.96
N LYS A 77 -16.90 32.87 -9.54
CA LYS A 77 -16.57 33.47 -10.84
C LYS A 77 -15.14 34.05 -10.76
N ALA A 78 -14.29 33.69 -11.72
CA ALA A 78 -12.89 34.06 -11.72
C ALA A 78 -12.71 35.59 -11.59
N PRO A 79 -11.84 36.09 -10.68
CA PRO A 79 -11.58 37.51 -10.54
C PRO A 79 -10.80 38.04 -11.74
N SER A 80 -11.09 39.28 -12.15
CA SER A 80 -10.35 39.95 -13.23
C SER A 80 -8.88 40.16 -12.84
N LYS A 81 -7.94 39.81 -13.72
CA LYS A 81 -6.50 39.95 -13.52
C LYS A 81 -6.08 41.42 -13.31
N GLY A 82 -6.01 41.86 -12.06
CA GLY A 82 -5.30 43.07 -11.64
C GLY A 82 -3.85 42.77 -11.23
N LYS A 83 -2.93 43.73 -11.39
CA LYS A 83 -1.48 43.59 -11.13
C LYS A 83 -1.11 43.23 -9.68
N ASP A 84 -2.01 43.43 -8.72
CA ASP A 84 -1.78 43.10 -7.30
C ASP A 84 -1.81 41.58 -7.02
N ASN A 85 -2.25 40.78 -7.99
CA ASN A 85 -2.27 39.34 -7.85
C ASN A 85 -0.88 38.72 -7.82
N ASP A 86 0.15 39.36 -8.38
CA ASP A 86 1.48 38.74 -8.45
C ASP A 86 2.15 38.68 -7.06
N PHE A 87 2.01 39.71 -6.23
CA PHE A 87 2.53 39.69 -4.85
C PHE A 87 1.80 38.66 -4.00
N ALA A 88 0.46 38.63 -4.08
CA ALA A 88 -0.35 37.67 -3.33
C ALA A 88 -0.11 36.22 -3.81
N LEU A 89 0.07 36.01 -5.12
CA LEU A 89 0.44 34.71 -5.69
C LEU A 89 1.83 34.27 -5.25
N ASP A 90 2.78 35.20 -5.12
CA ASP A 90 4.14 34.87 -4.66
C ASP A 90 4.15 34.50 -3.18
N LEU A 91 3.38 35.21 -2.36
CA LEU A 91 3.17 34.86 -0.95
C LEU A 91 2.48 33.49 -0.79
N LEU A 92 1.47 33.20 -1.61
CA LEU A 92 0.77 31.92 -1.62
C LEU A 92 1.66 30.76 -2.10
N LYS A 93 2.54 31.00 -3.07
CA LYS A 93 3.56 30.02 -3.49
C LYS A 93 4.58 29.77 -2.39
N ALA A 94 5.00 30.82 -1.68
CA ALA A 94 5.94 30.71 -0.57
C ALA A 94 5.34 29.96 0.64
N LEU A 95 4.03 30.05 0.86
CA LEU A 95 3.33 29.40 1.98
C LEU A 95 2.78 28.00 1.63
N GLY A 96 2.35 27.78 0.38
CA GLY A 96 1.72 26.55 -0.08
C GLY A 96 2.60 25.63 -0.93
N GLY A 97 3.86 26.01 -1.17
CA GLY A 97 4.80 25.26 -2.00
C GLY A 97 5.13 23.87 -1.46
N ASN A 98 5.62 22.99 -2.33
CA ASN A 98 5.90 21.57 -2.05
C ASN A 98 6.87 21.29 -0.88
N ASN A 99 7.59 22.30 -0.39
CA ASN A 99 8.60 22.16 0.67
C ASN A 99 8.25 22.90 1.97
N VAL A 100 7.01 23.39 2.11
CA VAL A 100 6.55 24.05 3.35
C VAL A 100 5.90 23.02 4.26
N ALA A 101 6.21 23.08 5.56
CA ALA A 101 5.59 22.23 6.56
C ALA A 101 4.07 22.48 6.58
N LYS A 102 3.30 21.52 6.05
CA LYS A 102 1.84 21.59 6.06
C LYS A 102 1.34 21.24 7.46
N PHE A 103 0.62 22.18 8.07
CA PHE A 103 -0.03 21.97 9.36
C PHE A 103 -1.04 20.80 9.27
N GLY A 104 -0.95 19.84 10.18
CA GLY A 104 -1.78 18.62 10.20
C GLY A 104 -1.30 17.47 9.30
N ALA A 105 -0.13 17.61 8.67
CA ALA A 105 0.53 16.52 7.93
C ALA A 105 1.79 16.06 8.68
N GLU A 106 1.61 15.51 9.88
CA GLU A 106 2.69 15.00 10.75
C GLU A 106 3.64 14.01 10.03
N ASP A 107 3.13 13.31 9.01
CA ASP A 107 3.85 12.27 8.24
C ASP A 107 4.41 12.76 6.89
N ALA A 108 4.17 14.04 6.54
CA ALA A 108 4.73 14.67 5.34
C ALA A 108 6.06 15.38 5.65
N ALA A 109 6.89 14.79 6.49
CA ALA A 109 8.25 15.27 6.67
C ALA A 109 8.96 15.22 5.30
N PRO A 110 9.64 16.32 4.86
CA PRO A 110 10.35 16.30 3.59
C PRO A 110 11.33 15.13 3.61
N ARG A 111 11.23 14.25 2.60
CA ARG A 111 12.13 13.11 2.45
C ARG A 111 13.56 13.64 2.45
N VAL A 112 14.30 13.33 3.50
CA VAL A 112 15.72 13.69 3.61
C VAL A 112 16.42 13.01 2.44
N GLY A 113 16.81 13.78 1.44
CA GLY A 113 17.59 13.28 0.31
C GLY A 113 18.82 12.53 0.84
N LYS A 114 19.21 11.44 0.19
CA LYS A 114 20.37 10.63 0.60
C LYS A 114 21.57 11.57 0.78
N LYS A 115 22.05 11.70 2.03
CA LYS A 115 23.21 12.52 2.34
C LYS A 115 24.42 11.95 1.61
N VAL A 116 24.92 12.67 0.61
CA VAL A 116 26.20 12.36 -0.03
C VAL A 116 27.28 12.50 1.04
N ALA A 117 28.21 11.54 1.12
CA ALA A 117 29.31 11.59 2.07
C ALA A 117 30.12 12.89 1.90
N SER A 118 30.63 13.45 3.00
CA SER A 118 31.42 14.68 2.93
C SER A 118 32.61 14.51 1.98
N GLN A 119 32.99 15.58 1.29
CA GLN A 119 34.09 15.54 0.32
C GLN A 119 35.40 15.04 0.94
N GLN A 120 35.60 15.32 2.23
CA GLN A 120 36.73 14.82 3.02
C GLN A 120 36.71 13.28 3.14
N HIS A 121 35.54 12.67 3.35
CA HIS A 121 35.40 11.22 3.40
C HIS A 121 35.67 10.56 2.04
N VAL A 122 35.16 11.15 0.96
CA VAL A 122 35.40 10.68 -0.41
C VAL A 122 36.90 10.74 -0.74
N ASN A 123 37.59 11.81 -0.35
CA ASN A 123 39.03 11.96 -0.58
C ASN A 123 39.85 10.94 0.22
N ALA A 124 39.49 10.66 1.47
CA ALA A 124 40.14 9.64 2.29
C ALA A 124 40.02 8.24 1.67
N LEU A 125 38.83 7.86 1.18
CA LEU A 125 38.62 6.58 0.49
C LEU A 125 39.46 6.46 -0.79
N LYS A 126 39.56 7.54 -1.58
CA LYS A 126 40.41 7.56 -2.79
C LYS A 126 41.89 7.37 -2.45
N LEU A 127 42.38 8.00 -1.39
CA LEU A 127 43.76 7.85 -0.92
C LEU A 127 44.04 6.42 -0.42
N MET A 128 43.12 5.82 0.33
CA MET A 128 43.23 4.42 0.76
C MET A 128 43.21 3.45 -0.41
N ALA A 129 42.34 3.67 -1.41
CA ALA A 129 42.27 2.85 -2.62
C ALA A 129 43.51 2.98 -3.50
N ALA A 130 44.17 4.14 -3.55
CA ALA A 130 45.44 4.31 -4.24
C ALA A 130 46.57 3.57 -3.52
N LYS A 131 46.62 3.66 -2.18
CA LYS A 131 47.63 3.00 -1.35
C LYS A 131 47.52 1.46 -1.37
N SER A 132 46.32 0.90 -1.52
CA SER A 132 46.14 -0.55 -1.63
C SER A 132 46.62 -1.11 -2.97
N LYS A 133 46.54 -0.34 -4.07
CA LYS A 133 47.04 -0.75 -5.39
C LYS A 133 48.57 -0.77 -5.46
N THR A 134 49.24 0.14 -4.77
CA THR A 134 50.72 0.20 -4.74
C THR A 134 51.33 -0.94 -3.93
N ASN A 135 50.63 -1.47 -2.92
CA ASN A 135 51.11 -2.57 -2.10
C ASN A 135 50.92 -3.96 -2.73
N LYS A 136 50.20 -4.05 -3.86
CA LYS A 136 50.01 -5.31 -4.63
C LYS A 136 51.09 -5.55 -5.68
N LYS A 137 52.00 -4.57 -5.88
CA LYS A 137 53.15 -4.66 -6.79
C LYS A 137 54.50 -4.72 -6.05
N ARG A 138 54.48 -5.06 -4.76
CA ARG A 138 55.65 -5.41 -3.97
C ARG A 138 55.55 -6.85 -3.51
#